data_AF-A0A9E5Y6K7-F1
#
_entry.id   AF-A0A9E5Y6K7-F1
#
_cell.length_a   1.000
_cell.length_b   1.000
_cell.length_c   1.000
_cell.angle_alpha   90.00
_cell.angle_beta   90.00
_cell.angle_gamma   90.00
#
_symmetry.space_group_name_H-M   'P 1'
#
loop_
_entity.id
_entity.type
_entity.pdbx_description
1 polymer ?
#
loop_
_entity_poly.entity_id
_entity_poly.type
_entity_poly.pdbx_seq_one_letter_code
_entity_poly.pdbx_strand_id
1 'polypeptide(L)'
;MTSPKNLEIDLPCGVFYDLTNLILDLNGTLTVDGNFIDGVEERLQELSKLLNVYLLTADTLQTADGILDRLQKRAAITVHKLESGRGDIQKLIFLEKLGREHTAAIGNGYNDALMLKEAALGICVIGPEGASTEAMLASRAVFLNICDALDIFLKTNRMIATLRK
;
A
#
# COMPACT_ATOMS: atom_id res chain seq x y z
N MET A 1 19.47 -8.31 -16.17
CA MET A 1 19.37 -8.26 -14.71
C MET A 1 18.78 -6.91 -14.36
N THR A 2 17.52 -6.87 -13.92
CA THR A 2 16.90 -5.64 -13.40
C THR A 2 17.58 -5.28 -12.09
N SER A 3 17.98 -4.02 -11.92
CA SER A 3 18.55 -3.52 -10.67
C SER A 3 17.64 -3.86 -9.48
N PRO A 4 18.18 -4.09 -8.28
CA PRO A 4 17.36 -4.27 -7.09
C PRO A 4 16.48 -3.04 -6.88
N LYS A 5 15.20 -3.27 -6.68
CA LYS A 5 14.23 -2.23 -6.34
C LYS A 5 14.42 -1.86 -4.88
N ASN A 6 14.84 -0.63 -4.61
CA ASN A 6 15.01 -0.12 -3.27
C ASN A 6 14.72 1.38 -3.19
N LEU A 7 14.05 1.80 -2.14
CA LEU A 7 13.74 3.20 -1.82
C LEU A 7 14.25 3.52 -0.43
N GLU A 8 15.38 4.22 -0.39
CA GLU A 8 16.04 4.68 0.84
C GLU A 8 15.65 6.12 1.15
N ILE A 9 15.17 6.36 2.37
CA ILE A 9 14.71 7.69 2.81
C ILE A 9 15.24 7.95 4.22
N ASP A 10 16.10 8.95 4.32
CA ASP A 10 16.63 9.43 5.60
C ASP A 10 15.78 10.61 6.10
N LEU A 11 15.14 10.43 7.25
CA LEU A 11 14.44 11.50 7.94
C LEU A 11 15.42 12.27 8.84
N PRO A 12 15.41 13.61 8.83
CA PRO A 12 16.31 14.44 9.65
C PRO A 12 16.26 14.19 11.17
N CYS A 13 15.29 13.40 11.66
CA CYS A 13 15.13 13.00 13.05
C CYS A 13 15.78 11.65 13.40
N GLY A 14 16.62 11.09 12.51
CA GLY A 14 17.34 9.84 12.73
C GLY A 14 16.52 8.58 12.46
N VAL A 15 15.37 8.71 11.80
CA VAL A 15 14.58 7.58 11.30
C VAL A 15 14.97 7.32 9.85
N PHE A 16 15.32 6.09 9.52
CA PHE A 16 15.68 5.68 8.17
C PHE A 16 14.69 4.63 7.67
N TYR A 17 14.22 4.80 6.44
CA TYR A 17 13.41 3.83 5.74
C TYR A 17 14.22 3.19 4.61
N ASP A 18 14.22 1.86 4.59
CA ASP A 18 14.84 1.03 3.55
C ASP A 18 13.75 0.16 2.93
N LEU A 19 12.99 0.72 2.00
CA LEU A 19 11.76 0.10 1.50
C LEU A 19 12.01 -0.61 0.18
N THR A 20 11.70 -1.91 0.16
CA THR A 20 11.75 -2.73 -1.06
C THR A 20 10.35 -3.15 -1.53
N ASN A 21 9.38 -3.17 -0.61
CA ASN A 21 8.03 -3.66 -0.87
C ASN A 21 6.97 -2.61 -0.52
N LEU A 22 5.88 -2.63 -1.28
CA LEU A 22 4.66 -1.88 -1.02
C LEU A 22 3.47 -2.82 -1.08
N ILE A 23 2.77 -2.97 0.04
CA ILE A 23 1.50 -3.69 0.13
C ILE A 23 0.34 -2.69 0.08
N LEU A 24 -0.67 -2.99 -0.72
CA LEU A 24 -1.86 -2.17 -0.86
C LEU A 24 -3.09 -3.05 -0.66
N ASP A 25 -4.01 -2.62 0.20
CA ASP A 25 -5.37 -3.13 0.14
C ASP A 25 -6.06 -2.65 -1.16
N LEU A 26 -6.95 -3.45 -1.71
CA LEU A 26 -7.65 -3.13 -2.96
C LEU A 26 -8.92 -2.30 -2.70
N ASN A 27 -9.88 -2.85 -1.95
CA ASN A 27 -11.24 -2.35 -1.88
C ASN A 27 -11.37 -1.23 -0.85
N GLY A 28 -11.89 -0.07 -1.26
CA GLY A 28 -11.97 1.12 -0.42
C GLY A 28 -10.63 1.86 -0.24
N THR A 29 -9.54 1.28 -0.76
CA THR A 29 -8.22 1.93 -0.82
C THR A 29 -7.87 2.35 -2.26
N LEU A 30 -7.80 1.40 -3.21
CA LEU A 30 -7.50 1.70 -4.62
C LEU A 30 -8.77 1.92 -5.45
N THR A 31 -9.89 1.36 -5.00
CA THR A 31 -11.17 1.38 -5.71
C THR A 31 -12.27 2.03 -4.88
N VAL A 32 -13.30 2.51 -5.57
CA VAL A 32 -14.56 3.02 -5.01
C VAL A 32 -15.68 2.35 -5.77
N ASP A 33 -16.63 1.71 -5.06
CA ASP A 33 -17.67 0.88 -5.67
C ASP A 33 -17.09 -0.13 -6.70
N GLY A 34 -15.86 -0.62 -6.44
CA GLY A 34 -15.16 -1.57 -7.29
C GLY A 34 -14.36 -1.01 -8.45
N ASN A 35 -14.49 0.29 -8.78
CA ASN A 35 -13.75 0.90 -9.88
C ASN A 35 -12.49 1.58 -9.38
N PHE A 36 -11.38 1.47 -10.12
CA PHE A 36 -10.14 2.18 -9.77
C PHE A 36 -10.34 3.69 -9.78
N ILE A 37 -9.76 4.35 -8.78
CA ILE A 37 -9.72 5.82 -8.73
C ILE A 37 -8.80 6.34 -9.85
N ASP A 38 -9.22 7.41 -10.52
CA ASP A 38 -8.44 8.07 -11.57
C ASP A 38 -7.02 8.43 -11.08
N GLY A 39 -6.02 8.06 -11.89
CA GLY A 39 -4.61 8.33 -11.59
C GLY A 39 -3.90 7.26 -10.77
N VAL A 40 -4.60 6.22 -10.29
CA VAL A 40 -3.97 5.11 -9.55
C VAL A 40 -3.12 4.24 -10.47
N GLU A 41 -3.62 3.87 -11.65
CA GLU A 41 -2.90 2.95 -12.56
C GLU A 41 -1.52 3.50 -12.96
N GLU A 42 -1.45 4.79 -13.31
CA GLU A 42 -0.20 5.45 -13.70
C GLU A 42 0.81 5.48 -12.55
N ARG A 43 0.33 5.76 -11.32
CA ARG A 43 1.18 5.77 -10.13
C ARG A 43 1.70 4.38 -9.78
N LEU A 44 0.86 3.36 -9.87
CA LEU A 44 1.28 1.99 -9.63
C LEU A 44 2.32 1.52 -10.65
N GLN A 45 2.20 1.95 -11.92
CA GLN A 45 3.21 1.70 -12.95
C GLN A 45 4.55 2.37 -12.66
N GLU A 46 4.56 3.60 -12.16
CA GLU A 46 5.82 4.25 -11.77
C GLU A 46 6.40 3.64 -10.50
N LEU A 47 5.55 3.36 -9.50
CA LEU A 47 5.97 2.75 -8.24
C LEU A 47 6.54 1.36 -8.43
N SER A 48 6.00 0.58 -9.36
CA SER A 48 6.51 -0.76 -9.61
C SER A 48 7.90 -0.76 -10.26
N LYS A 49 8.41 0.38 -10.73
CA LYS A 49 9.82 0.52 -11.14
C LYS A 49 10.75 0.68 -9.93
N LEU A 50 10.22 1.17 -8.81
CA LEU A 50 10.98 1.51 -7.60
C LEU A 50 10.83 0.47 -6.48
N LEU A 51 9.66 -0.18 -6.39
CA LEU A 51 9.27 -1.10 -5.33
C LEU A 51 8.64 -2.37 -5.91
N ASN A 52 8.64 -3.45 -5.13
CA ASN A 52 7.79 -4.60 -5.39
C ASN A 52 6.39 -4.28 -4.88
N VAL A 53 5.41 -4.18 -5.79
CA VAL A 53 4.05 -3.78 -5.44
C VAL A 53 3.16 -5.02 -5.36
N TYR A 54 2.47 -5.15 -4.23
CA TYR A 54 1.58 -6.25 -3.91
C TYR A 54 0.18 -5.74 -3.60
N LEU A 55 -0.83 -6.26 -4.29
CA LEU A 55 -2.24 -5.97 -4.01
C LEU A 55 -2.85 -7.13 -3.23
N LEU A 56 -3.43 -6.85 -2.06
CA LEU A 56 -4.17 -7.84 -1.27
C LEU A 56 -5.67 -7.63 -1.46
N THR A 57 -6.40 -8.70 -1.75
CA THR A 57 -7.86 -8.63 -1.90
C THR A 57 -8.55 -9.89 -1.38
N ALA A 58 -9.66 -9.71 -0.67
CA ALA A 58 -10.54 -10.80 -0.26
C ALA A 58 -11.61 -11.14 -1.32
N ASP A 59 -11.86 -10.24 -2.28
CA ASP A 59 -12.92 -10.44 -3.26
C ASP A 59 -12.49 -11.34 -4.41
N THR A 60 -13.45 -12.13 -4.88
CA THR A 60 -13.31 -13.00 -6.05
C THR A 60 -13.39 -12.18 -7.34
N LEU A 61 -12.44 -11.30 -7.62
CA LEU A 61 -12.14 -10.70 -8.94
C LEU A 61 -13.27 -10.02 -9.76
N GLN A 62 -14.54 -10.11 -9.36
CA GLN A 62 -15.70 -9.59 -10.10
C GLN A 62 -15.62 -8.07 -10.29
N THR A 63 -14.94 -7.37 -9.40
CA THR A 63 -14.85 -5.92 -9.42
C THR A 63 -13.73 -5.37 -10.29
N ALA A 64 -12.81 -6.17 -10.84
CA ALA A 64 -11.71 -5.60 -11.62
C ALA A 64 -10.96 -6.58 -12.53
N ASP A 65 -11.59 -7.67 -12.99
CA ASP A 65 -10.97 -8.66 -13.88
C ASP A 65 -10.18 -8.03 -15.04
N GLY A 66 -10.74 -7.02 -15.70
CA GLY A 66 -10.05 -6.34 -16.81
C GLY A 66 -8.88 -5.43 -16.39
N ILE A 67 -8.93 -4.83 -15.19
CA ILE A 67 -7.92 -3.87 -14.74
C ILE A 67 -6.79 -4.57 -14.00
N LEU A 68 -7.08 -5.56 -13.16
CA LEU A 68 -6.03 -6.38 -12.53
C LEU A 68 -5.19 -7.09 -13.58
N ASP A 69 -5.81 -7.67 -14.61
CA ASP A 69 -5.09 -8.28 -15.72
C ASP A 69 -4.18 -7.28 -16.43
N ARG A 70 -4.65 -6.05 -16.64
CA ARG A 70 -3.84 -4.98 -17.25
C ARG A 70 -2.68 -4.58 -16.34
N LEU A 71 -2.91 -4.43 -15.04
CA LEU A 71 -1.89 -4.06 -14.06
C LEU A 71 -0.82 -5.15 -13.93
N GLN A 72 -1.21 -6.42 -13.85
CA GLN A 72 -0.28 -7.54 -13.82
C GLN A 72 0.58 -7.60 -15.09
N LYS A 73 -0.03 -7.39 -16.27
CA LYS A 73 0.68 -7.46 -17.56
C LYS A 73 1.59 -6.26 -17.82
N ARG A 74 1.20 -5.05 -17.38
CA ARG A 74 1.93 -3.81 -17.70
C ARG A 74 2.89 -3.35 -16.63
N ALA A 75 2.61 -3.62 -15.37
CA ALA A 75 3.27 -2.95 -14.25
C ALA A 75 4.05 -3.90 -13.34
N ALA A 76 4.21 -5.20 -13.63
CA ALA A 76 4.89 -6.13 -12.74
C ALA A 76 4.38 -6.05 -11.28
N ILE A 77 3.05 -5.95 -11.14
CA ILE A 77 2.34 -5.91 -9.86
C ILE A 77 1.88 -7.32 -9.53
N THR A 78 2.10 -7.76 -8.29
CA THR A 78 1.63 -9.06 -7.81
C THR A 78 0.29 -8.90 -7.11
N VAL A 79 -0.68 -9.75 -7.44
CA VAL A 79 -1.96 -9.77 -6.72
C VAL A 79 -1.99 -11.03 -5.87
N HIS A 80 -2.30 -10.88 -4.59
CA HIS A 80 -2.48 -11.98 -3.67
C HIS A 80 -3.91 -11.99 -3.15
N LYS A 81 -4.60 -13.10 -3.41
CA LYS A 81 -5.97 -13.31 -2.97
C LYS A 81 -5.98 -13.91 -1.56
N LEU A 82 -6.72 -13.28 -0.67
CA LEU A 82 -6.93 -13.75 0.69
C LEU A 82 -7.99 -14.85 0.69
N GLU A 83 -7.82 -15.82 1.57
CA GLU A 83 -8.81 -16.85 1.85
C GLU A 83 -9.92 -16.29 2.77
N SER A 84 -11.09 -16.92 2.75
CA SER A 84 -12.18 -16.57 3.66
C SER A 84 -11.75 -16.68 5.12
N GLY A 85 -12.18 -15.73 5.95
CA GLY A 85 -11.94 -15.75 7.40
C GLY A 85 -11.16 -14.52 7.89
N ARG A 86 -10.10 -14.75 8.67
CA ARG A 86 -9.31 -13.70 9.35
C ARG A 86 -8.36 -12.99 8.38
N GLY A 87 -8.91 -12.13 7.53
CA GLY A 87 -8.15 -11.35 6.54
C GLY A 87 -7.07 -10.47 7.17
N ASP A 88 -7.31 -9.95 8.38
CA ASP A 88 -6.35 -9.19 9.16
C ASP A 88 -5.06 -9.96 9.48
N ILE A 89 -5.23 -11.20 9.95
CA ILE A 89 -4.10 -12.09 10.25
C ILE A 89 -3.38 -12.52 8.98
N GLN A 90 -4.13 -12.80 7.90
CA GLN A 90 -3.52 -13.17 6.61
C GLN A 90 -2.68 -12.02 6.03
N LYS A 91 -3.17 -10.78 6.08
CA LYS A 91 -2.41 -9.59 5.67
C LYS A 91 -1.13 -9.42 6.49
N LEU A 92 -1.20 -9.64 7.81
CA LEU A 92 -0.04 -9.61 8.69
C LEU A 92 1.00 -10.69 8.35
N ILE A 93 0.55 -11.93 8.13
CA ILE A 93 1.41 -13.03 7.72
C ILE A 93 2.07 -12.75 6.37
N PHE A 94 1.34 -12.13 5.44
CA PHE A 94 1.89 -11.74 4.14
C PHE A 94 2.98 -10.67 4.29
N LEU A 95 2.74 -9.65 5.11
CA LEU A 95 3.75 -8.66 5.48
C LEU A 95 5.00 -9.29 6.09
N GLU A 96 4.84 -10.22 7.03
CA GLU A 96 5.95 -10.93 7.68
C GLU A 96 6.79 -11.74 6.69
N LYS A 97 6.15 -12.39 5.71
CA LYS A 97 6.85 -13.12 4.65
C LYS A 97 7.73 -12.21 3.77
N LEU A 98 7.36 -10.94 3.62
CA LEU A 98 8.12 -9.97 2.81
C LEU A 98 9.23 -9.26 3.59
N GLY A 99 9.22 -9.33 4.93
CA GLY A 99 10.09 -8.55 5.81
C GLY A 99 9.43 -7.24 6.21
N ARG A 100 9.00 -7.14 7.47
CA ARG A 100 8.23 -6.00 8.00
C ARG A 100 9.01 -4.69 7.91
N GLU A 101 10.29 -4.77 8.26
CA GLU A 101 11.26 -3.68 8.31
C GLU A 101 11.58 -3.07 6.94
N HIS A 102 11.26 -3.78 5.85
CA HIS A 102 11.48 -3.33 4.47
C HIS A 102 10.21 -3.08 3.67
N THR A 103 9.05 -3.09 4.35
CA THR A 103 7.75 -3.06 3.68
C THR A 103 6.91 -1.88 4.16
N ALA A 104 6.44 -1.08 3.21
CA ALA A 104 5.38 -0.12 3.44
C ALA A 104 4.01 -0.76 3.15
N ALA A 105 2.98 -0.29 3.85
CA ALA A 105 1.63 -0.78 3.67
C ALA A 105 0.61 0.37 3.64
N ILE A 106 -0.37 0.29 2.73
CA ILE A 106 -1.49 1.23 2.66
C ILE A 106 -2.82 0.47 2.75
N GLY A 107 -3.73 0.98 3.57
CA GLY A 107 -5.09 0.45 3.72
C GLY A 107 -6.01 1.44 4.42
N ASN A 108 -7.27 1.06 4.59
CA ASN A 108 -8.29 1.88 5.23
C ASN A 108 -9.20 1.08 6.17
N GLY A 109 -9.32 -0.23 5.94
CA GLY A 109 -10.26 -1.10 6.62
C GLY A 109 -9.79 -1.53 8.01
N TYR A 110 -10.74 -1.95 8.84
CA TYR A 110 -10.43 -2.51 10.18
C TYR A 110 -9.46 -3.70 10.09
N ASN A 111 -9.59 -4.49 9.03
CA ASN A 111 -8.71 -5.63 8.77
C ASN A 111 -7.28 -5.23 8.35
N ASP A 112 -7.01 -3.96 8.05
CA ASP A 112 -5.67 -3.48 7.74
C ASP A 112 -4.86 -3.11 8.98
N ALA A 113 -5.52 -2.84 10.11
CA ALA A 113 -4.90 -2.24 11.29
C ALA A 113 -3.64 -2.98 11.76
N LEU A 114 -3.64 -4.32 11.76
CA LEU A 114 -2.47 -5.11 12.14
C LEU A 114 -1.31 -4.96 11.15
N MET A 115 -1.59 -5.01 9.85
CA MET A 115 -0.57 -4.83 8.82
C MET A 115 0.01 -3.40 8.87
N LEU A 116 -0.85 -2.39 9.01
CA LEU A 116 -0.40 -0.99 9.08
C LEU A 116 0.46 -0.72 10.30
N LYS A 117 0.08 -1.27 11.46
CA LYS A 117 0.83 -1.10 12.70
C LYS A 117 2.25 -1.67 12.62
N GLU A 118 2.38 -2.83 11.98
CA GLU A 118 3.59 -3.64 12.05
C GLU A 118 4.53 -3.45 10.84
N ALA A 119 4.06 -2.81 9.77
CA ALA A 119 4.88 -2.42 8.63
C ALA A 119 5.91 -1.34 9.03
N ALA A 120 7.06 -1.30 8.35
CA ALA A 120 8.04 -0.23 8.53
C ALA A 120 7.38 1.15 8.37
N LEU A 121 6.52 1.28 7.36
CA LEU A 121 5.70 2.46 7.14
C LEU A 121 4.25 2.06 6.82
N GLY A 122 3.38 2.06 7.83
CA GLY A 122 1.94 1.96 7.65
C GLY A 122 1.30 3.32 7.35
N ILE A 123 0.47 3.38 6.30
CA ILE A 123 -0.27 4.57 5.89
C ILE A 123 -1.75 4.24 5.83
N CYS A 124 -2.59 5.09 6.43
CA CYS A 124 -4.03 5.01 6.30
C CYS A 124 -4.53 6.00 5.24
N VAL A 125 -5.46 5.57 4.39
CA VAL A 125 -6.19 6.45 3.47
C VAL A 125 -7.64 6.54 3.92
N ILE A 126 -8.19 7.74 4.07
CA ILE A 126 -9.60 7.94 4.43
C ILE A 126 -10.50 7.60 3.24
N GLY A 127 -10.18 8.11 2.04
CA GLY A 127 -10.97 7.83 0.85
C GLY A 127 -12.42 8.35 0.94
N PRO A 128 -13.24 8.09 -0.09
CA PRO A 128 -14.64 8.51 -0.11
C PRO A 128 -15.56 7.60 0.72
N GLU A 129 -15.16 6.36 0.97
CA GLU A 129 -15.91 5.38 1.77
C GLU A 129 -15.58 5.47 3.28
N GLY A 130 -14.61 6.32 3.65
CA GLY A 130 -14.11 6.46 5.01
C GLY A 130 -13.05 5.42 5.37
N ALA A 131 -12.54 5.55 6.60
CA ALA A 131 -11.57 4.63 7.17
C ALA A 131 -11.97 4.21 8.58
N SER A 132 -11.57 3.00 8.96
CA SER A 132 -11.73 2.54 10.34
C SER A 132 -10.84 3.37 11.28
N THR A 133 -11.34 3.65 12.47
CA THR A 133 -10.57 4.37 13.49
C THR A 133 -9.33 3.56 13.90
N GLU A 134 -9.46 2.24 13.92
CA GLU A 134 -8.37 1.33 14.24
C GLU A 134 -7.24 1.39 13.20
N ALA A 135 -7.54 1.42 11.90
CA ALA A 135 -6.53 1.60 10.86
C ALA A 135 -5.85 2.97 10.95
N MET A 136 -6.65 4.03 11.18
CA MET A 136 -6.12 5.38 11.34
C MET A 136 -5.12 5.46 12.50
N LEU A 137 -5.49 4.96 13.68
CA LEU A 137 -4.66 4.99 14.88
C LEU A 137 -3.44 4.05 14.80
N ALA A 138 -3.54 2.98 14.01
CA ALA A 138 -2.43 2.05 13.75
C ALA A 138 -1.38 2.62 12.77
N SER A 139 -1.76 3.60 11.95
CA SER A 139 -0.90 4.13 10.89
C SER A 139 0.05 5.22 11.36
N ARG A 140 1.14 5.42 10.60
CA ARG A 140 2.14 6.47 10.83
C ARG A 140 1.77 7.80 10.16
N ALA A 141 1.01 7.74 9.08
CA ALA A 141 0.48 8.90 8.36
C ALA A 141 -0.91 8.59 7.83
N VAL A 142 -1.73 9.65 7.73
CA VAL A 142 -3.10 9.56 7.21
C VAL A 142 -3.23 10.50 6.02
N PHE A 143 -3.82 10.00 4.93
CA PHE A 143 -4.09 10.74 3.71
C PHE A 143 -5.58 10.80 3.42
N LEU A 144 -6.04 11.86 2.77
CA LEU A 144 -7.43 11.98 2.32
C LEU A 144 -7.73 11.03 1.16
N ASN A 145 -6.80 10.87 0.21
CA ASN A 145 -6.99 10.04 -0.98
C ASN A 145 -5.73 9.23 -1.30
N ILE A 146 -5.92 8.15 -2.05
CA ILE A 146 -4.87 7.21 -2.41
C ILE A 146 -3.80 7.80 -3.32
N CYS A 147 -4.15 8.68 -4.25
CA CYS A 147 -3.19 9.27 -5.18
C CYS A 147 -2.13 10.08 -4.45
N ASP A 148 -2.52 10.84 -3.42
CA ASP A 148 -1.58 11.57 -2.56
C ASP A 148 -0.72 10.64 -1.69
N ALA A 149 -1.31 9.54 -1.22
CA ALA A 149 -0.58 8.52 -0.45
C ALA A 149 0.47 7.80 -1.31
N LEU A 150 0.14 7.43 -2.56
CA LEU A 150 1.08 6.84 -3.51
C LEU A 150 2.18 7.85 -3.92
N ASP A 151 1.80 9.12 -4.12
CA ASP A 151 2.74 10.20 -4.45
C ASP A 151 3.82 10.40 -3.37
N ILE A 152 3.59 9.96 -2.12
CA ILE A 152 4.57 10.11 -1.03
C ILE A 152 5.88 9.36 -1.33
N PHE A 153 5.79 8.24 -2.05
CA PHE A 153 6.92 7.40 -2.44
C PHE A 153 7.59 7.93 -3.71
N LEU A 154 6.82 8.49 -4.64
CA LEU A 154 7.34 9.11 -5.87
C LEU A 154 8.00 10.46 -5.61
N LYS A 155 7.57 11.17 -4.56
CA LYS A 155 8.02 12.51 -4.18
C LYS A 155 8.48 12.48 -2.72
N THR A 156 9.62 11.85 -2.45
CA THR A 156 10.14 11.57 -1.10
C THR A 156 10.25 12.80 -0.18
N ASN A 157 10.42 14.01 -0.73
CA ASN A 157 10.33 15.25 0.04
C ASN A 157 8.98 15.43 0.78
N ARG A 158 7.88 14.91 0.22
CA ARG A 158 6.56 14.88 0.89
C ARG A 158 6.59 13.93 2.08
N MET A 159 7.22 12.76 1.94
CA MET A 159 7.40 11.83 3.07
C MET A 159 8.18 12.48 4.20
N ILE A 160 9.29 13.13 3.87
CA ILE A 160 10.11 13.84 4.86
C ILE A 160 9.28 14.93 5.55
N ALA A 161 8.55 15.75 4.79
CA ALA A 161 7.73 16.82 5.35
C ALA A 161 6.64 16.31 6.31
N THR A 162 6.02 15.15 5.99
CA THR A 162 4.95 14.55 6.78
C THR A 162 5.47 13.82 8.03
N LEU A 163 6.64 13.17 7.95
CA LEU A 163 7.11 12.23 8.98
C LEU A 163 8.26 12.74 9.85
N ARG A 164 8.95 13.82 9.43
CA ARG A 164 9.99 14.45 10.26
C ARG A 164 9.40 14.91 11.59
N LYS A 165 10.19 14.77 12.65
CA LYS A 165 9.89 15.34 13.97
C LYS A 165 10.52 16.72 14.10
#